data_AF-A0AAD8AGW8-F1
#
_entry.id   AF-A0AAD8AGW8-F1
#
_cell.length_a   1.000
_cell.length_b   1.000
_cell.length_c   1.000
_cell.angle_alpha   90.00
_cell.angle_beta   90.00
_cell.angle_gamma   90.00
#
_symmetry.space_group_name_H-M   'P 1'
#
loop_
_entity.id
_entity.type
_entity.pdbx_description
1 polymer ?
#
loop_
_entity_poly.entity_id
_entity_poly.type
_entity_poly.pdbx_seq_one_letter_code
_entity_poly.pdbx_strand_id
1 'polypeptide(L)' 'MFLARSEYDRGVNTFSPEGRLFQVEYAIEAIKLGSTAIGICTSEGVVLAVEKRITSPLMEPTTIEKIVEVDKHI' A
#
# COMPACT_ATOMS: atom_id res chain seq x y z
N MET A 1 15.91 -1.76 10.79
CA MET A 1 14.58 -2.00 11.41
C MET A 1 14.66 -1.45 12.82
N PHE A 2 14.11 -0.26 13.05
CA PHE A 2 14.18 0.39 14.36
C PHE A 2 13.30 -0.38 15.35
N LEU A 3 13.88 -0.77 16.48
CA LEU A 3 13.16 -1.35 17.62
C LEU A 3 12.35 -0.23 18.29
N ALA A 4 11.16 0.06 17.76
CA ALA A 4 10.13 0.73 18.53
C ALA A 4 9.70 -0.24 19.64
N ARG A 5 9.55 0.27 20.86
CA ARG A 5 9.37 -0.51 22.10
C ARG A 5 8.12 -1.41 22.01
N SER A 6 8.32 -2.69 21.67
CA SER A 6 7.33 -3.77 21.51
C SER A 6 6.88 -4.34 22.87
N GLU A 7 6.48 -3.48 23.81
CA GLU A 7 6.00 -3.95 25.11
C GLU A 7 4.54 -4.42 25.06
N TYR A 8 3.77 -4.04 24.01
CA TYR A 8 2.33 -4.28 23.94
C TYR A 8 1.81 -4.96 22.66
N ASP A 9 2.61 -5.16 21.61
CA ASP A 9 2.13 -5.68 20.32
C ASP A 9 2.25 -7.21 20.14
N ARG A 10 2.44 -7.96 21.24
CA ARG A 10 2.54 -9.43 21.19
C ARG A 10 1.27 -10.14 20.72
N GLY A 11 0.12 -9.48 20.81
CA GLY A 11 -1.17 -9.98 20.32
C GLY A 11 -1.55 -9.35 18.98
N VAL A 12 -2.15 -10.14 18.09
CA VAL A 12 -2.63 -9.65 16.78
C VAL A 12 -3.76 -8.61 16.89
N ASN A 13 -4.45 -8.57 18.04
CA ASN A 13 -5.57 -7.66 18.31
C ASN A 13 -5.29 -6.70 19.49
N THR A 14 -4.03 -6.41 19.80
CA THR A 14 -3.73 -5.48 20.90
C THR A 14 -3.92 -4.02 20.50
N PHE A 15 -4.57 -3.26 21.36
CA PHE A 15 -4.73 -1.82 21.24
C PHE A 15 -3.56 -1.07 21.86
N SER A 16 -3.17 0.05 21.24
CA SER A 16 -2.25 1.03 21.80
C SER A 16 -2.91 1.83 22.92
N PRO A 17 -2.15 2.53 23.77
CA PRO A 17 -2.71 3.43 24.79
C PRO A 17 -3.66 4.50 24.22
N GLU A 18 -3.49 4.86 22.94
CA GLU A 18 -4.33 5.80 22.19
C GLU A 18 -5.59 5.14 21.59
N GLY A 19 -5.82 3.85 21.84
CA GLY A 19 -6.99 3.11 21.39
C GLY A 19 -6.96 2.64 19.94
N ARG A 20 -5.77 2.55 19.31
CA ARG A 20 -5.61 2.08 17.92
C ARG A 20 -5.02 0.68 17.87
N LEU A 21 -5.39 -0.13 16.88
CA LEU A 21 -4.82 -1.48 16.73
C LEU A 21 -3.40 -1.40 16.16
N PHE A 22 -2.42 -1.94 16.89
CA PHE A 22 -1.01 -1.90 16.45
C PHE A 22 -0.81 -2.50 15.05
N GLN A 23 -1.46 -3.62 14.75
CA GLN A 23 -1.32 -4.27 13.43
C GLN A 23 -1.86 -3.41 12.28
N VAL A 24 -2.90 -2.61 12.52
CA VAL A 24 -3.44 -1.66 11.51
C VAL A 24 -2.45 -0.52 11.29
N GLU A 25 -1.83 -0.01 12.35
CA GLU A 25 -0.77 1.02 12.24
C GLU A 25 0.41 0.52 11.44
N TYR A 26 0.86 -0.70 11.71
CA TYR A 26 1.97 -1.32 10.99
C TYR A 26 1.64 -1.52 9.51
N ALA A 27 0.39 -1.91 9.20
CA ALA A 27 -0.07 -2.01 7.81
C ALA A 27 -0.04 -0.65 7.10
N ILE A 28 -0.47 0.44 7.76
CA ILE A 28 -0.41 1.79 7.20
C ILE A 28 1.03 2.23 6.95
N GLU A 29 1.96 1.97 7.87
CA GLU A 29 3.38 2.26 7.65
C GLU A 29 3.97 1.44 6.50
N ALA A 30 3.57 0.18 6.35
CA ALA A 30 4.01 -0.65 5.23
C ALA A 30 3.55 -0.11 3.87
N ILE A 31 2.37 0.52 3.79
CA ILE A 31 1.86 1.14 2.55
C ILE A 31 2.83 2.24 2.06
N LYS A 32 3.51 2.97 2.97
CA LYS A 32 4.46 4.03 2.60
C LYS A 32 5.70 3.52 1.87
N LEU A 33 6.00 2.22 1.95
CA LEU A 33 7.10 1.58 1.23
C LEU A 33 6.70 1.11 -0.19
N GLY A 34 5.39 1.09 -0.49
CA GLY A 34 4.86 0.73 -1.81
C GLY A 34 5.22 1.75 -2.89
N SER A 35 5.24 1.31 -4.15
CA SER A 35 5.40 2.23 -5.28
C SER A 35 4.13 3.07 -5.49
N THR A 36 4.33 4.32 -5.90
CA THR A 36 3.27 5.34 -5.92
C THR A 36 2.10 4.93 -6.82
N ALA A 37 0.89 5.24 -6.37
CA ALA A 37 -0.35 5.15 -7.15
C ALA A 37 -1.15 6.44 -6.95
N ILE A 38 -1.74 6.94 -8.02
CA ILE A 38 -2.53 8.19 -8.04
C ILE A 38 -3.85 7.90 -8.74
N GLY A 39 -4.94 8.35 -8.14
CA GLY A 39 -6.27 8.38 -8.76
C GLY A 39 -6.74 9.82 -8.88
N ILE A 40 -7.22 10.21 -10.06
CA ILE A 40 -7.86 11.51 -10.29
C ILE A 40 -9.32 11.25 -10.64
N CYS A 41 -10.22 11.84 -9.86
CA CYS A 41 -11.66 11.76 -10.07
C CYS A 41 -12.17 13.13 -10.54
N THR A 42 -12.90 13.14 -11.65
CA THR A 42 -13.57 14.33 -12.20
C THR A 42 -15.05 14.03 -12.42
N SER A 43 -15.83 15.04 -12.79
CA SER A 43 -17.24 14.86 -13.18
C SER A 43 -17.42 14.02 -14.46
N GLU A 44 -16.37 13.87 -15.27
CA GLU A 44 -16.41 13.15 -16.55
C GLU A 44 -15.88 11.72 -16.45
N GLY A 45 -15.14 11.39 -15.40
CA GLY A 45 -14.61 10.05 -15.20
C GLY A 45 -13.49 9.97 -14.16
N VAL A 46 -12.87 8.79 -14.08
CA VAL A 46 -11.77 8.50 -13.16
C VAL A 46 -10.58 8.00 -13.96
N VAL A 47 -9.38 8.46 -13.58
CA VAL A 47 -8.11 7.98 -14.13
C VAL A 47 -7.28 7.41 -12.99
N LEU A 48 -6.75 6.20 -13.19
CA LEU A 48 -5.79 5.56 -12.30
C LEU A 48 -4.42 5.52 -12.97
N ALA A 49 -3.39 5.98 -12.27
CA ALA A 49 -2.01 5.95 -12.72
C ALA A 49 -1.12 5.32 -11.64
N VAL A 50 -0.19 4.46 -12.05
CA VAL A 50 0.70 3.75 -11.13
C VAL A 50 2.15 3.81 -11.61
N GLU A 51 3.07 4.00 -10.66
CA GLU A 51 4.51 3.89 -10.92
C GLU A 51 4.89 2.41 -11.02
N LYS A 52 5.36 1.98 -12.20
CA LYS A 52 6.05 0.70 -12.38
C LYS A 52 7.55 0.89 -12.12
N ARG A 53 8.01 0.55 -10.93
CA ARG A 53 9.42 0.69 -10.55
C ARG A 53 10.25 -0.45 -11.13
N ILE A 54 10.95 -0.20 -12.24
CA ILE A 54 11.88 -1.14 -12.87
C ILE A 54 13.24 -1.00 -12.18
N THR A 55 13.68 -2.01 -11.45
CA THR A 55 14.93 -1.95 -10.65
C THR A 55 16.15 -2.44 -11.41
N SER A 56 15.96 -3.12 -12.55
CA SER A 56 17.04 -3.64 -13.39
C SER A 56 16.65 -3.58 -14.88
N PRO A 57 17.60 -3.28 -15.79
CA PRO A 57 17.35 -3.31 -17.23
C PRO A 57 17.04 -4.71 -17.78
N LEU A 58 17.25 -5.77 -16.99
CA LEU A 58 16.94 -7.15 -17.35
C LEU A 58 15.49 -7.54 -17.06
N MET A 59 14.71 -6.68 -16.39
CA MET A 59 13.31 -6.93 -16.09
C MET A 59 12.44 -6.54 -17.28
N GLU A 60 11.50 -7.41 -17.64
CA GLU A 60 10.52 -7.14 -18.69
C GLU A 60 9.37 -6.26 -18.14
N PRO A 61 9.28 -4.96 -18.50
CA PRO A 61 8.33 -4.03 -17.87
C PRO A 61 6.87 -4.38 -18.10
N THR A 62 6.56 -5.07 -19.20
CA THR A 62 5.19 -5.45 -19.56
C THR A 62 4.62 -6.49 -18.59
N THR A 63 5.44 -7.32 -17.97
CA THR A 63 5.00 -8.36 -17.00
C THR A 63 4.61 -7.83 -15.62
N ILE A 64 4.98 -6.58 -15.30
CA ILE A 64 4.66 -5.99 -14.00
C ILE A 64 3.29 -5.33 -14.10
N GLU A 65 2.28 -5.94 -13.51
CA GLU A 65 0.92 -5.41 -13.44
C GLU A 65 0.61 -4.84 -12.06
N LYS A 66 0.05 -3.63 -12.04
CA LYS A 66 -0.39 -2.91 -10.83
C LYS A 66 -1.80 -2.33 -10.95
N ILE A 67 -2.36 -2.32 -12.16
CA ILE A 67 -3.77 -2.04 -12.42
C ILE A 67 -4.38 -3.39 -12.77
N VAL A 68 -5.40 -3.78 -12.03
CA VAL A 68 -6.11 -5.06 -12.22
C VAL A 68 -7.58 -4.73 -12.40
N GLU A 69 -8.18 -5.24 -13.48
CA GLU A 69 -9.61 -5.09 -13.73
C GLU A 69 -10.39 -5.86 -12.66
N VAL A 70 -11.30 -5.19 -11.97
CA VAL A 70 -12.26 -5.86 -11.09
C VAL A 70 -13.43 -6.34 -11.93
N ASP A 71 -13.99 -5.44 -12.73
CA ASP A 71 -14.98 -5.72 -13.76
C ASP A 71 -15.01 -4.58 -14.82
N LYS A 72 -15.96 -4.63 -15.75
CA LYS A 72 -16.05 -3.66 -16.87
C LYS A 72 -16.35 -2.21 -16.47
N HIS A 73 -16.81 -1.96 -15.25
CA HIS A 73 -17.21 -0.62 -14.79
C HIS A 73 -16.53 -0.22 -13.47
N ILE A 74 -15.54 -1.00 -13.00
CA ILE A 74 -14.76 -0.78 -11.77
C ILE A 74 -13.27 -0.96 -12.04
#